data_AF-A0AAW0DJS9-F1
#
_entry.id   AF-A0AAW0DJS9-F1
#
_cell.length_a   1.000
_cell.length_b   1.000
_cell.length_c   1.000
_cell.angle_alpha   90.00
_cell.angle_beta   90.00
_cell.angle_gamma   90.00
#
_symmetry.space_group_name_H-M   'P 1'
#
loop_
_entity.id
_entity.type
_entity.pdbx_description
1 polymer ?
#
loop_
_entity_poly.entity_id
_entity_poly.type
_entity_poly.pdbx_seq_one_letter_code
_entity_poly.pdbx_strand_id
1 'polypeptide(L)'
;REEGLWFEDCGLIIRAENTIYRVSSAILAMHSVVFRDMLSLPPPDEPDMMDGCPLVLLTDSAEDVTNFLKAIFHYSFFNPPPAPTTFPIICSVLRMSHKYEVDELRKRALVHFSQAHPTTLSEWDTVVNDPPSWTNLDDEKNILSISIARQFGATWILPTAFYRMCQSTQEDNIIDTVYLDTSDKVRFLQGLRYLETTGASQMLDFLLDESLWSNLNCHETLEAEQRVCIGSREDDEWRHQIRSDLEERKGFDARVGAVMPLELWQHDHWSDLPACDDCTEEIQSALQEARQKLWNELPTIFGLPNWKKLRKMKTDALK
;
A
#
# COMPACT_ATOMS: atom_id res chain seq x y z
N ARG A 1 14.32 5.53 -31.67
CA ARG A 1 15.20 6.33 -30.80
C ARG A 1 14.31 6.97 -29.75
N GLU A 2 14.61 6.85 -28.47
CA GLU A 2 13.81 7.46 -27.40
C GLU A 2 14.19 8.93 -27.23
N GLU A 3 13.19 9.82 -27.20
CA GLU A 3 13.40 11.25 -27.00
C GLU A 3 13.86 11.53 -25.56
N GLY A 4 14.88 12.37 -25.42
CA GLY A 4 15.49 12.69 -24.11
C GLY A 4 16.46 11.63 -23.57
N LEU A 5 16.63 10.48 -24.23
CA LEU A 5 17.64 9.46 -23.89
C LEU A 5 18.58 9.17 -25.07
N TRP A 6 18.80 10.19 -25.89
CA TRP A 6 19.73 10.17 -27.01
C TRP A 6 20.73 11.31 -26.88
N PHE A 7 21.90 11.01 -26.32
CA PHE A 7 22.98 11.97 -26.11
C PHE A 7 24.04 11.78 -27.20
N GLU A 8 24.21 12.77 -28.08
CA GLU A 8 25.07 12.65 -29.27
C GLU A 8 26.55 12.39 -28.96
N ASP A 9 27.02 12.86 -27.81
CA ASP A 9 28.41 12.69 -27.37
C ASP A 9 28.65 11.42 -26.54
N CYS A 10 27.64 10.55 -26.41
CA CYS A 10 27.73 9.32 -25.65
C CYS A 10 28.14 8.11 -26.50
N GLY A 11 28.94 7.23 -25.89
CA GLY A 11 29.60 6.11 -26.57
C GLY A 11 28.96 4.74 -26.39
N LEU A 12 27.76 4.62 -25.80
CA LEU A 12 27.08 3.34 -25.63
C LEU A 12 25.67 3.43 -26.19
N ILE A 13 25.31 2.45 -27.04
CA ILE A 13 23.94 2.28 -27.51
C ILE A 13 23.33 1.09 -26.81
N ILE A 14 22.15 1.32 -26.25
CA ILE A 14 21.34 0.27 -25.63
C ILE A 14 20.10 0.08 -26.49
N ARG A 15 19.70 -1.18 -26.68
CA ARG A 15 18.42 -1.52 -27.31
C ARG A 15 17.59 -2.37 -26.36
N ALA A 16 16.33 -2.00 -26.20
CA ALA A 16 15.30 -2.78 -25.55
C ALA A 16 14.11 -2.87 -26.50
N GLU A 17 13.70 -4.09 -26.86
CA GLU A 17 12.68 -4.33 -27.89
C GLU A 17 12.98 -3.55 -29.20
N ASN A 18 12.13 -2.61 -29.57
CA ASN A 18 12.27 -1.75 -30.76
C ASN A 18 12.76 -0.33 -30.43
N THR A 19 13.10 -0.07 -29.16
CA THR A 19 13.57 1.23 -28.69
C THR A 19 15.09 1.21 -28.52
N ILE A 20 15.73 2.29 -28.97
CA ILE A 20 17.17 2.47 -28.89
C ILE A 20 17.50 3.77 -28.16
N TYR A 21 18.53 3.70 -27.32
CA TYR A 21 19.01 4.74 -26.43
C TYR A 21 20.49 4.96 -26.69
N ARG A 22 20.96 6.20 -26.57
CA ARG A 22 22.39 6.54 -26.66
C ARG A 22 22.79 7.28 -25.41
N VAL A 23 23.54 6.60 -24.52
CA VAL A 23 23.75 7.02 -23.13
C VAL A 23 25.20 6.83 -22.68
N SER A 24 25.59 7.50 -21.60
CA SER A 24 26.97 7.42 -21.10
C SER A 24 27.21 6.10 -20.36
N SER A 25 28.13 5.28 -20.87
CA SER A 25 28.61 4.06 -20.21
C SER A 25 29.19 4.35 -18.84
N ALA A 26 29.92 5.47 -18.69
CA ALA A 26 30.53 5.86 -17.43
C ALA A 26 29.49 6.17 -16.34
N ILE A 27 28.40 6.88 -16.69
CA ILE A 27 27.31 7.18 -15.75
C ILE A 27 26.58 5.90 -15.35
N LEU A 28 26.31 5.01 -16.31
CA LEU A 28 25.70 3.71 -16.00
C LEU A 28 26.57 2.86 -15.08
N ALA A 29 27.87 2.72 -15.38
CA ALA A 29 28.81 1.99 -14.55
C ALA A 29 29.02 2.62 -13.16
N MET A 30 28.83 3.94 -13.04
CA MET A 30 28.89 4.63 -11.75
C MET A 30 27.73 4.24 -10.83
N HIS A 31 26.53 4.04 -11.39
CA HIS A 31 25.31 3.76 -10.62
C HIS A 31 24.95 2.28 -10.51
N SER A 32 25.34 1.46 -11.48
CA SER A 32 24.97 0.05 -11.58
C SER A 32 26.19 -0.85 -11.52
N VAL A 33 26.22 -1.72 -10.52
CA VAL A 33 27.26 -2.77 -10.38
C VAL A 33 27.25 -3.68 -11.60
N VAL A 34 26.07 -4.12 -12.04
CA VAL A 34 25.93 -5.02 -13.19
C VAL A 34 26.46 -4.39 -14.48
N PHE A 35 26.12 -3.12 -14.77
CA PHE A 35 26.64 -2.45 -15.95
C PHE A 35 28.15 -2.19 -15.84
N ARG A 36 28.65 -1.82 -14.66
CA ARG A 36 30.10 -1.64 -14.44
C ARG A 36 30.85 -2.91 -14.77
N ASP A 37 30.40 -4.03 -14.22
CA ASP A 37 31.07 -5.31 -14.38
C ASP A 37 30.95 -5.80 -15.83
N MET A 38 29.76 -5.70 -16.44
CA MET A 38 29.51 -6.02 -17.86
C MET A 38 30.41 -5.21 -18.80
N LEU A 39 30.53 -3.90 -18.59
CA LEU A 39 31.34 -3.01 -19.42
C LEU A 39 32.84 -3.12 -19.17
N SER A 40 33.25 -3.73 -18.05
CA SER A 40 34.66 -4.00 -17.73
C SER A 40 35.21 -5.25 -18.41
N LEU A 41 34.34 -6.13 -18.90
CA LEU A 41 34.74 -7.32 -19.63
C LEU A 41 35.39 -6.94 -20.96
N PRO A 42 36.41 -7.70 -21.41
CA PRO A 42 36.95 -7.51 -22.74
C PRO A 42 35.83 -7.70 -23.78
N PRO A 43 35.73 -6.81 -24.79
CA PRO A 43 34.71 -6.96 -25.82
C PRO A 43 34.92 -8.29 -26.57
N PRO A 44 33.84 -8.92 -27.08
CA PRO A 44 33.97 -10.09 -27.93
C PRO A 44 34.75 -9.75 -29.19
N ASP A 45 35.32 -10.76 -29.86
CA ASP A 45 36.12 -10.57 -31.08
C ASP A 45 35.34 -9.83 -32.18
N GLU A 46 34.02 -10.05 -32.25
CA GLU A 46 33.08 -9.34 -33.11
C GLU A 46 31.98 -8.69 -32.26
N PRO A 47 32.16 -7.44 -31.79
CA PRO A 47 31.14 -6.75 -31.02
C PRO A 47 30.01 -6.26 -31.93
N ASP A 48 28.78 -6.39 -31.45
CA ASP A 48 27.66 -5.69 -32.07
C ASP A 48 27.88 -4.18 -31.94
N MET A 49 27.87 -3.48 -33.08
CA MET A 49 28.12 -2.05 -33.17
C MET A 49 26.96 -1.37 -33.90
N MET A 50 26.61 -0.16 -33.44
CA MET A 50 25.62 0.70 -34.09
C MET A 50 26.11 2.15 -34.02
N ASP A 51 26.04 2.89 -35.12
CA ASP A 51 26.53 4.27 -35.23
C ASP A 51 27.96 4.46 -34.65
N GLY A 52 28.84 3.46 -34.83
CA GLY A 52 30.22 3.48 -34.34
C GLY A 52 30.38 3.25 -32.82
N CYS A 53 29.31 2.93 -32.10
CA CYS A 53 29.29 2.66 -30.66
C CYS A 53 28.96 1.18 -30.39
N PRO A 54 29.47 0.58 -29.29
CA PRO A 54 29.01 -0.72 -28.81
C PRO A 54 27.50 -0.75 -28.58
N LEU A 55 26.87 -1.80 -29.07
CA LEU A 55 25.43 -2.07 -28.92
C LEU A 55 25.22 -3.13 -27.85
N VAL A 56 24.46 -2.78 -26.80
CA VAL A 56 24.02 -3.71 -25.75
C VAL A 56 22.53 -3.98 -25.92
N LEU A 57 22.17 -5.26 -26.08
CA LEU A 57 20.80 -5.71 -26.17
C LEU A 57 20.28 -6.10 -24.79
N LEU A 58 19.22 -5.45 -24.32
CA LEU A 58 18.51 -5.81 -23.10
C LEU A 58 17.27 -6.62 -23.44
N THR A 59 17.00 -7.63 -22.62
CA THR A 59 15.79 -8.48 -22.73
C THR A 59 14.57 -7.88 -22.03
N ASP A 60 14.73 -6.73 -21.39
CA ASP A 60 13.68 -6.03 -20.64
C ASP A 60 12.77 -5.25 -21.58
N SER A 61 11.57 -4.90 -21.11
CA SER A 61 10.64 -4.08 -21.89
C SER A 61 11.22 -2.68 -22.13
N ALA A 62 10.86 -2.07 -23.26
CA ALA A 62 11.27 -0.71 -23.54
C ALA A 62 10.73 0.29 -22.49
N GLU A 63 9.53 0.04 -21.94
CA GLU A 63 8.96 0.89 -20.88
C GLU A 63 9.82 0.90 -19.61
N ASP A 64 10.20 -0.28 -19.11
CA ASP A 64 10.99 -0.41 -17.89
C ASP A 64 12.39 0.21 -18.07
N VAL A 65 13.03 -0.05 -19.22
CA VAL A 65 14.34 0.52 -19.57
C VAL A 65 14.27 2.04 -19.69
N THR A 66 13.24 2.58 -20.35
CA THR A 66 13.04 4.03 -20.47
C THR A 66 12.91 4.70 -19.11
N ASN A 67 12.06 4.17 -18.22
CA ASN A 67 11.86 4.73 -16.88
C ASN A 67 13.12 4.64 -16.02
N PHE A 68 13.84 3.52 -16.09
CA PHE A 68 15.10 3.31 -15.38
C PHE A 68 16.20 4.26 -15.85
N LEU A 69 16.40 4.39 -17.16
CA LEU A 69 17.38 5.31 -17.71
C LEU A 69 17.02 6.77 -17.40
N LYS A 70 15.75 7.17 -17.51
CA LYS A 70 15.31 8.51 -17.08
C LYS A 70 15.61 8.74 -15.59
N ALA A 71 15.42 7.74 -14.72
CA ALA A 71 15.74 7.85 -13.29
C ALA A 71 17.25 8.00 -12.99
N ILE A 72 18.13 7.52 -13.87
CA ILE A 72 19.59 7.68 -13.74
C ILE A 72 20.06 9.00 -14.33
N PHE A 73 19.61 9.32 -15.55
CA PHE A 73 20.16 10.43 -16.33
C PHE A 73 19.46 11.76 -16.08
N HIS A 74 18.19 11.76 -15.66
CA HIS A 74 17.42 12.96 -15.40
C HIS A 74 17.22 13.15 -13.91
N TYR A 75 17.94 14.12 -13.34
CA TYR A 75 17.91 14.44 -11.91
C TYR A 75 16.49 14.52 -11.31
N SER A 76 15.55 15.18 -11.99
CA SER A 76 14.21 15.45 -11.47
C SER A 76 13.17 14.35 -11.76
N PHE A 77 13.51 13.32 -12.53
CA PHE A 77 12.53 12.34 -13.02
C PHE A 77 11.96 11.45 -11.92
N PHE A 78 12.80 11.03 -10.98
CA PHE A 78 12.42 10.10 -9.90
C PHE A 78 12.99 10.56 -8.56
N ASN A 79 12.60 11.75 -8.11
CA ASN A 79 12.98 12.31 -6.81
C ASN A 79 12.33 11.52 -5.66
N PRO A 80 12.90 11.53 -4.44
CA PRO A 80 12.27 10.89 -3.28
C PRO A 80 10.92 11.56 -2.93
N PRO A 81 10.03 10.87 -2.20
CA PRO A 81 8.83 11.49 -1.64
C PRO A 81 9.12 12.80 -0.89
N PRO A 82 8.21 13.79 -0.95
CA PRO A 82 6.85 13.73 -1.49
C PRO A 82 6.75 14.08 -3.00
N ALA A 83 7.85 14.03 -3.76
CA ALA A 83 7.80 14.34 -5.19
C ALA A 83 6.80 13.42 -5.93
N PRO A 84 5.99 13.96 -6.86
CA PRO A 84 4.98 13.16 -7.55
C PRO A 84 5.64 12.14 -8.48
N THR A 85 5.01 10.97 -8.58
CA THR A 85 5.37 9.90 -9.52
C THR A 85 4.13 9.06 -9.84
N THR A 86 4.27 7.98 -10.60
CA THR A 86 3.17 7.07 -10.94
C THR A 86 3.51 5.63 -10.56
N PHE A 87 2.47 4.82 -10.36
CA PHE A 87 2.64 3.39 -10.03
C PHE A 87 3.51 2.64 -11.07
N PRO A 88 3.29 2.78 -12.41
CA PRO A 88 4.16 2.16 -13.40
C PRO A 88 5.63 2.56 -13.27
N ILE A 89 5.92 3.85 -13.05
CA ILE A 89 7.30 4.34 -12.88
C ILE A 89 7.94 3.71 -11.64
N ILE A 90 7.23 3.65 -10.50
CA ILE A 90 7.73 2.98 -9.28
C ILE A 90 8.06 1.52 -9.58
N CYS A 91 7.17 0.80 -10.26
CA CYS A 91 7.34 -0.62 -10.61
C CYS A 91 8.55 -0.82 -11.54
N SER A 92 8.67 -0.03 -12.61
CA SER A 92 9.78 -0.06 -13.54
C SER A 92 11.12 0.20 -12.84
N VAL A 93 11.20 1.29 -12.07
CA VAL A 93 12.43 1.63 -11.36
C VAL A 93 12.78 0.57 -10.34
N LEU A 94 11.81 0.02 -9.59
CA LEU A 94 12.07 -1.05 -8.61
C LEU A 94 12.60 -2.34 -9.27
N ARG A 95 11.96 -2.81 -10.35
CA ARG A 95 12.41 -3.99 -11.11
C ARG A 95 13.82 -3.83 -11.66
N MET A 96 14.06 -2.70 -12.32
CA MET A 96 15.32 -2.46 -13.01
C MET A 96 16.46 -2.16 -12.03
N SER A 97 16.20 -1.37 -10.99
CA SER A 97 17.21 -1.11 -9.95
C SER A 97 17.56 -2.37 -9.16
N HIS A 98 16.64 -3.33 -9.00
CA HIS A 98 16.97 -4.64 -8.45
C HIS A 98 17.81 -5.47 -9.42
N LYS A 99 17.40 -5.59 -10.68
CA LYS A 99 18.10 -6.40 -11.70
C LYS A 99 19.51 -5.90 -12.00
N TYR A 100 19.69 -4.58 -12.06
CA TYR A 100 20.95 -3.94 -12.40
C TYR A 100 21.71 -3.42 -11.16
N GLU A 101 21.28 -3.80 -9.96
CA GLU A 101 21.94 -3.48 -8.69
C GLU A 101 22.25 -1.98 -8.53
N VAL A 102 21.20 -1.16 -8.63
CA VAL A 102 21.24 0.29 -8.36
C VAL A 102 20.55 0.57 -7.03
N ASP A 103 21.26 0.34 -5.93
CA ASP A 103 20.69 0.33 -4.57
C ASP A 103 19.94 1.62 -4.21
N GLU A 104 20.48 2.79 -4.58
CA GLU A 104 19.85 4.08 -4.27
C GLU A 104 18.48 4.24 -4.94
N LEU A 105 18.34 3.78 -6.19
CA LEU A 105 17.04 3.81 -6.88
C LEU A 105 16.10 2.75 -6.32
N ARG A 106 16.62 1.58 -5.94
CA ARG A 106 15.84 0.52 -5.31
C ARG A 106 15.23 1.00 -3.99
N LYS A 107 16.06 1.55 -3.11
CA LYS A 107 15.63 2.13 -1.82
C LYS A 107 14.58 3.21 -2.06
N ARG A 108 14.85 4.15 -2.98
CA ARG A 108 13.91 5.24 -3.30
C ARG A 108 12.56 4.72 -3.81
N ALA A 109 12.56 3.71 -4.67
CA ALA A 109 11.33 3.10 -5.15
C ALA A 109 10.56 2.40 -4.02
N LEU A 110 11.25 1.73 -3.09
CA LEU A 110 10.61 1.16 -1.89
C LEU A 110 10.05 2.22 -0.94
N VAL A 111 10.69 3.40 -0.81
CA VAL A 111 10.16 4.52 -0.02
C VAL A 111 8.88 5.06 -0.64
N HIS A 112 8.88 5.30 -1.96
CA HIS A 112 7.66 5.66 -2.71
C HIS A 112 6.58 4.63 -2.46
N PHE A 113 6.86 3.36 -2.76
CA PHE A 113 5.90 2.27 -2.66
C PHE A 113 5.32 2.11 -1.23
N SER A 114 6.14 2.38 -0.20
CA SER A 114 5.70 2.36 1.20
C SER A 114 4.77 3.49 1.60
N GLN A 115 4.65 4.58 0.83
CA GLN A 115 3.69 5.67 1.13
C GLN A 115 2.24 5.19 1.05
N ALA A 116 1.94 4.27 0.13
CA ALA A 116 0.62 3.67 0.04
C ALA A 116 0.41 2.57 1.08
N HIS A 117 1.48 1.99 1.61
CA HIS A 117 1.40 0.77 2.41
C HIS A 117 2.00 1.02 3.81
N PRO A 118 1.27 1.77 4.65
CA PRO A 118 1.76 2.17 5.95
C PRO A 118 1.82 1.00 6.93
N THR A 119 2.54 1.21 8.03
CA THR A 119 2.77 0.16 9.04
C THR A 119 2.19 0.52 10.40
N THR A 120 1.52 1.66 10.51
CA THR A 120 0.79 2.13 11.69
C THR A 120 -0.61 2.56 11.30
N LEU A 121 -1.55 2.46 12.24
CA LEU A 121 -2.95 2.86 12.01
C LEU A 121 -3.06 4.37 11.73
N SER A 122 -2.30 5.21 12.44
CA SER A 122 -2.31 6.66 12.20
C SER A 122 -1.82 7.02 10.78
N GLU A 123 -0.79 6.34 10.28
CA GLU A 123 -0.35 6.50 8.88
C GLU A 123 -1.41 6.00 7.90
N TRP A 124 -2.13 4.91 8.22
CA TRP A 124 -3.26 4.42 7.41
C TRP A 124 -4.37 5.46 7.29
N ASP A 125 -4.78 6.03 8.42
CA ASP A 125 -5.81 7.08 8.47
C ASP A 125 -5.38 8.31 7.66
N THR A 126 -4.09 8.65 7.69
CA THR A 126 -3.54 9.72 6.87
C THR A 126 -3.66 9.38 5.38
N VAL A 127 -3.29 8.17 4.97
CA VAL A 127 -3.31 7.73 3.56
C VAL A 127 -4.73 7.57 3.02
N VAL A 128 -5.69 7.15 3.84
CA VAL A 128 -7.10 7.05 3.44
C VAL A 128 -7.70 8.44 3.19
N ASN A 129 -7.36 9.42 4.03
CA ASN A 129 -7.87 10.78 3.91
C ASN A 129 -7.13 11.62 2.85
N ASP A 130 -5.81 11.42 2.70
CA ASP A 130 -4.94 12.10 1.75
C ASP A 130 -4.07 11.06 1.00
N PRO A 131 -4.67 10.33 0.04
CA PRO A 131 -3.97 9.29 -0.70
C PRO A 131 -2.82 9.87 -1.54
N PRO A 132 -1.62 9.24 -1.57
CA PRO A 132 -0.57 9.67 -2.47
C PRO A 132 -1.06 9.70 -3.92
N SER A 133 -0.52 10.61 -4.74
CA SER A 133 -1.03 10.88 -6.10
C SER A 133 -1.12 9.66 -7.01
N TRP A 134 -0.36 8.60 -6.73
CA TRP A 134 -0.31 7.36 -7.52
C TRP A 134 -1.17 6.23 -6.95
N THR A 135 -1.83 6.42 -5.80
CA THR A 135 -2.58 5.36 -5.10
C THR A 135 -4.05 5.28 -5.48
N ASN A 136 -4.44 5.82 -6.64
CA ASN A 136 -5.68 5.39 -7.30
C ASN A 136 -5.48 3.96 -7.83
N LEU A 137 -5.37 3.02 -6.88
CA LEU A 137 -5.12 1.61 -7.09
C LEU A 137 -6.46 0.97 -7.43
N ASP A 138 -6.66 0.72 -8.72
CA ASP A 138 -7.65 -0.25 -9.18
C ASP A 138 -7.24 -1.67 -8.74
N ASP A 139 -8.13 -2.63 -8.97
CA ASP A 139 -7.90 -4.04 -8.62
C ASP A 139 -6.60 -4.58 -9.21
N GLU A 140 -6.28 -4.20 -10.45
CA GLU A 140 -5.06 -4.63 -11.11
C GLU A 140 -3.82 -4.13 -10.36
N LYS A 141 -3.77 -2.85 -9.99
CA LYS A 141 -2.64 -2.29 -9.24
C LYS A 141 -2.55 -2.87 -7.83
N ASN A 142 -3.67 -3.15 -7.16
CA ASN A 142 -3.66 -3.81 -5.84
C ASN A 142 -3.06 -5.22 -5.93
N ILE A 143 -3.45 -5.99 -6.94
CA ILE A 143 -2.89 -7.31 -7.24
C ILE A 143 -1.38 -7.22 -7.54
N LEU A 144 -0.99 -6.28 -8.42
CA LEU A 144 0.41 -6.06 -8.77
C LEU A 144 1.24 -5.65 -7.55
N SER A 145 0.68 -4.87 -6.63
CA SER A 145 1.38 -4.47 -5.40
C SER A 145 1.81 -5.68 -4.56
N ILE A 146 0.97 -6.70 -4.45
CA ILE A 146 1.31 -7.95 -3.74
C ILE A 146 2.38 -8.70 -4.51
N SER A 147 2.22 -8.86 -5.82
CA SER A 147 3.18 -9.55 -6.68
C SER A 147 4.58 -8.94 -6.56
N ILE A 148 4.67 -7.61 -6.60
CA ILE A 148 5.91 -6.84 -6.43
C ILE A 148 6.45 -6.98 -5.01
N ALA A 149 5.61 -6.86 -3.99
CA ALA A 149 6.04 -7.03 -2.60
C ALA A 149 6.64 -8.43 -2.36
N ARG A 150 6.10 -9.47 -3.00
CA ARG A 150 6.66 -10.83 -2.99
C ARG A 150 7.99 -10.88 -3.74
N GLN A 151 8.03 -10.36 -4.97
CA GLN A 151 9.22 -10.39 -5.83
C GLN A 151 10.44 -9.74 -5.17
N PHE A 152 10.26 -8.60 -4.49
CA PHE A 152 11.37 -7.83 -3.90
C PHE A 152 11.54 -8.02 -2.39
N GLY A 153 10.77 -8.93 -1.78
CA GLY A 153 10.83 -9.19 -0.35
C GLY A 153 10.31 -8.06 0.54
N ALA A 154 9.52 -7.13 -0.02
CA ALA A 154 8.92 -6.01 0.69
C ALA A 154 7.67 -6.41 1.50
N THR A 155 7.80 -7.45 2.33
CA THR A 155 6.67 -8.11 3.00
C THR A 155 5.85 -7.22 3.94
N TRP A 156 6.39 -6.09 4.40
CA TRP A 156 5.66 -5.12 5.23
C TRP A 156 4.49 -4.45 4.51
N ILE A 157 4.46 -4.54 3.18
CA ILE A 157 3.41 -4.00 2.31
C ILE A 157 2.18 -4.90 2.28
N LEU A 158 2.38 -6.21 2.45
CA LEU A 158 1.35 -7.21 2.23
C LEU A 158 0.09 -7.02 3.11
N PRO A 159 0.17 -6.72 4.43
CA PRO A 159 -1.04 -6.61 5.24
C PRO A 159 -2.02 -5.55 4.73
N THR A 160 -1.52 -4.37 4.38
CA THR A 160 -2.36 -3.27 3.87
C THR A 160 -2.78 -3.50 2.43
N ALA A 161 -1.94 -4.13 1.60
CA ALA A 161 -2.31 -4.49 0.23
C ALA A 161 -3.47 -5.50 0.20
N PHE A 162 -3.41 -6.56 1.03
CA PHE A 162 -4.51 -7.52 1.16
C PHE A 162 -5.77 -6.88 1.73
N TYR A 163 -5.62 -6.01 2.75
CA TYR A 163 -6.77 -5.29 3.31
C TYR A 163 -7.47 -4.43 2.25
N ARG A 164 -6.72 -3.69 1.42
CA ARG A 164 -7.30 -2.92 0.29
C ARG A 164 -7.99 -3.77 -0.74
N MET A 165 -7.43 -4.92 -1.08
CA MET A 165 -8.10 -5.85 -1.98
C MET A 165 -9.46 -6.28 -1.45
N CYS A 166 -9.62 -6.41 -0.13
CA CYS A 166 -10.92 -6.72 0.46
C CYS A 166 -11.93 -5.58 0.24
N GLN A 167 -11.44 -4.34 0.13
CA GLN A 167 -12.28 -3.17 -0.09
C GLN A 167 -12.67 -2.98 -1.57
N SER A 168 -11.81 -3.32 -2.54
CA SER A 168 -12.07 -2.99 -3.95
C SER A 168 -12.37 -4.18 -4.86
N THR A 169 -11.86 -5.38 -4.54
CA THR A 169 -11.75 -6.44 -5.54
C THR A 169 -12.82 -7.52 -5.41
N GLN A 170 -13.48 -7.82 -6.53
CA GLN A 170 -14.42 -8.95 -6.64
C GLN A 170 -13.68 -10.29 -6.63
N GLU A 171 -14.24 -11.29 -5.93
CA GLU A 171 -13.62 -12.61 -5.79
C GLU A 171 -13.29 -13.27 -7.14
N ASP A 172 -14.15 -13.12 -8.15
CA ASP A 172 -13.97 -13.69 -9.49
C ASP A 172 -12.67 -13.19 -10.16
N ASN A 173 -12.37 -11.89 -10.03
CA ASN A 173 -11.14 -11.29 -10.56
C ASN A 173 -9.87 -11.88 -9.91
N ILE A 174 -9.97 -12.31 -8.64
CA ILE A 174 -8.84 -12.90 -7.89
C ILE A 174 -8.61 -14.36 -8.26
N ILE A 175 -9.68 -15.11 -8.54
CA ILE A 175 -9.55 -16.51 -8.92
C ILE A 175 -8.81 -16.62 -10.26
N ASP A 176 -9.12 -15.73 -11.21
CA ASP A 176 -8.63 -15.81 -12.59
C ASP A 176 -7.26 -15.13 -12.81
N THR A 177 -6.82 -14.25 -11.93
CA THR A 177 -5.56 -13.52 -12.13
C THR A 177 -4.33 -14.43 -12.12
N VAL A 178 -3.40 -14.21 -13.06
CA VAL A 178 -2.11 -14.91 -13.14
C VAL A 178 -1.03 -14.28 -12.27
N TYR A 179 -1.29 -13.09 -11.71
CA TYR A 179 -0.31 -12.30 -10.98
C TYR A 179 -0.18 -12.67 -9.50
N LEU A 180 -1.14 -13.45 -8.97
CA LEU A 180 -1.12 -13.99 -7.60
C LEU A 180 -0.94 -15.50 -7.62
N ASP A 181 -0.08 -15.99 -6.74
CA ASP A 181 0.05 -17.41 -6.50
C ASP A 181 -1.18 -17.96 -5.73
N THR A 182 -1.36 -19.28 -5.75
CA THR A 182 -2.47 -19.94 -5.05
C THR A 182 -2.47 -19.65 -3.55
N SER A 183 -1.30 -19.47 -2.94
CA SER A 183 -1.19 -19.22 -1.50
C SER A 183 -1.69 -17.82 -1.12
N ASP A 184 -1.44 -16.83 -1.96
CA ASP A 184 -1.90 -15.45 -1.79
C ASP A 184 -3.38 -15.31 -2.13
N LYS A 185 -3.90 -16.07 -3.11
CA LYS A 185 -5.35 -16.18 -3.35
C LYS A 185 -6.09 -16.74 -2.14
N VAL A 186 -5.61 -17.86 -1.57
CA VAL A 186 -6.20 -18.47 -0.37
C VAL A 186 -6.12 -17.51 0.82
N ARG A 187 -4.99 -16.83 1.00
CA ARG A 187 -4.76 -15.83 2.06
C ARG A 187 -5.73 -14.67 1.97
N PHE A 188 -5.96 -14.15 0.76
CA PHE A 188 -6.96 -13.13 0.50
C PHE A 188 -8.36 -13.62 0.92
N LEU A 189 -8.82 -14.77 0.41
CA LEU A 189 -10.17 -15.28 0.69
C LEU A 189 -10.39 -15.56 2.19
N GLN A 190 -9.38 -16.12 2.87
CA GLN A 190 -9.44 -16.36 4.32
C GLN A 190 -9.52 -15.04 5.10
N GLY A 191 -8.69 -14.06 4.74
CA GLY A 191 -8.69 -12.76 5.38
C GLY A 191 -9.99 -12.00 5.12
N LEU A 192 -10.51 -12.00 3.89
CA LEU A 192 -11.79 -11.42 3.53
C LEU A 192 -12.92 -12.02 4.39
N ARG A 193 -13.03 -13.35 4.44
CA ARG A 193 -14.05 -14.02 5.25
C ARG A 193 -13.91 -13.68 6.74
N TYR A 194 -12.68 -13.61 7.26
CA TYR A 194 -12.45 -13.20 8.65
C TYR A 194 -12.93 -11.77 8.89
N LEU A 195 -12.53 -10.82 8.03
CA LEU A 195 -12.86 -9.40 8.16
C LEU A 195 -14.37 -9.16 8.07
N GLU A 196 -15.06 -9.79 7.12
CA GLU A 196 -16.52 -9.68 6.95
C GLU A 196 -17.34 -10.26 8.11
N THR A 197 -16.75 -11.17 8.89
CA THR A 197 -17.47 -11.86 9.98
C THR A 197 -16.88 -11.46 11.33
N THR A 198 -15.80 -12.12 11.71
CA THR A 198 -15.15 -11.97 13.02
C THR A 198 -14.59 -10.57 13.20
N GLY A 199 -13.95 -9.99 12.17
CA GLY A 199 -13.36 -8.66 12.24
C GLY A 199 -14.40 -7.56 12.43
N ALA A 200 -15.51 -7.59 11.68
CA ALA A 200 -16.61 -6.64 11.83
C ALA A 200 -17.28 -6.76 13.21
N SER A 201 -17.55 -7.99 13.65
CA SER A 201 -18.12 -8.28 14.96
C SER A 201 -17.21 -7.77 16.10
N GLN A 202 -15.91 -8.07 16.06
CA GLN A 202 -14.92 -7.63 17.05
C GLN A 202 -14.74 -6.12 17.11
N MET A 203 -14.91 -5.42 15.97
CA MET A 203 -14.83 -3.96 15.92
C MET A 203 -15.89 -3.30 16.82
N LEU A 204 -17.04 -3.97 17.01
CA LEU A 204 -18.20 -3.44 17.70
C LEU A 204 -18.45 -4.13 19.05
N ASP A 205 -17.56 -5.03 19.50
CA ASP A 205 -17.71 -5.77 20.76
C ASP A 205 -17.78 -4.87 21.98
N PHE A 206 -17.09 -3.73 21.94
CA PHE A 206 -17.14 -2.74 23.02
C PHE A 206 -18.57 -2.23 23.27
N LEU A 207 -19.47 -2.26 22.26
CA LEU A 207 -20.86 -1.84 22.44
C LEU A 207 -21.60 -2.73 23.45
N LEU A 208 -21.17 -3.98 23.60
CA LEU A 208 -21.78 -4.95 24.50
C LEU A 208 -20.98 -5.14 25.80
N ASP A 209 -19.89 -4.38 26.00
CA ASP A 209 -19.10 -4.42 27.22
C ASP A 209 -19.74 -3.56 28.32
N GLU A 210 -20.46 -4.21 29.25
CA GLU A 210 -21.08 -3.54 30.41
C GLU A 210 -20.08 -2.69 31.22
N SER A 211 -18.81 -3.06 31.25
CA SER A 211 -17.81 -2.33 32.02
C SER A 211 -17.51 -0.95 31.45
N LEU A 212 -17.54 -0.80 30.12
CA LEU A 212 -17.41 0.49 29.46
C LEU A 212 -18.52 1.44 29.93
N TRP A 213 -19.75 0.93 29.94
CA TRP A 213 -20.93 1.74 30.21
C TRP A 213 -21.11 2.07 31.70
N SER A 214 -20.77 1.14 32.59
CA SER A 214 -20.87 1.33 34.04
C SER A 214 -19.91 2.40 34.59
N ASN A 215 -18.84 2.72 33.87
CA ASN A 215 -17.82 3.69 34.26
C ASN A 215 -18.06 5.09 33.66
N LEU A 216 -19.12 5.27 32.88
CA LEU A 216 -19.50 6.56 32.30
C LEU A 216 -20.03 7.51 33.38
N ASN A 217 -19.13 8.31 33.94
CA ASN A 217 -19.48 9.39 34.84
C ASN A 217 -19.85 10.65 34.04
N CYS A 218 -21.03 10.64 33.40
CA CYS A 218 -21.54 11.82 32.70
C CYS A 218 -21.73 12.99 33.68
N HIS A 219 -21.19 14.15 33.38
CA HIS A 219 -21.33 15.34 34.24
C HIS A 219 -22.65 16.09 34.02
N GLU A 220 -23.38 15.75 32.96
CA GLU A 220 -24.56 16.46 32.49
C GLU A 220 -25.79 15.54 32.37
N THR A 221 -26.74 15.69 33.30
CA THR A 221 -28.13 15.23 33.09
C THR A 221 -28.84 16.23 32.18
N LEU A 222 -28.45 16.28 30.91
CA LEU A 222 -29.10 17.18 29.96
C LEU A 222 -30.27 16.45 29.29
N GLU A 223 -31.48 16.79 29.73
CA GLU A 223 -32.71 16.67 28.91
C GLU A 223 -32.78 17.76 27.83
N ALA A 224 -31.69 18.49 27.60
CA ALA A 224 -31.61 19.51 26.57
C ALA A 224 -31.21 18.86 25.24
N GLU A 225 -32.17 18.80 24.31
CA GLU A 225 -31.97 18.46 22.89
C GLU A 225 -31.62 16.99 22.58
N GLN A 226 -32.57 16.06 22.76
CA GLN A 226 -32.57 14.69 22.17
C GLN A 226 -31.34 13.77 22.43
N ARG A 227 -30.29 14.26 23.08
CA ARG A 227 -29.08 13.52 23.48
C ARG A 227 -29.24 13.05 24.92
N VAL A 228 -28.94 11.79 25.18
CA VAL A 228 -29.14 11.17 26.50
C VAL A 228 -27.82 10.57 26.97
N CYS A 229 -27.47 10.74 28.26
CA CYS A 229 -26.36 9.98 28.83
C CYS A 229 -26.68 8.49 28.76
N ILE A 230 -25.82 7.73 28.09
CA ILE A 230 -26.01 6.30 27.90
C ILE A 230 -25.82 5.54 29.22
N GLY A 231 -24.93 6.00 30.09
CA GLY A 231 -24.71 5.40 31.42
C GLY A 231 -25.95 5.41 32.31
N SER A 232 -26.94 6.29 32.04
CA SER A 232 -28.21 6.35 32.76
C SER A 232 -29.37 5.65 32.06
N ARG A 233 -29.14 5.00 30.91
CA ARG A 233 -30.16 4.17 30.26
C ARG A 233 -30.26 2.83 30.98
N GLU A 234 -31.48 2.41 31.31
CA GLU A 234 -31.76 1.10 31.90
C GLU A 234 -31.86 -0.01 30.84
N ASP A 235 -31.98 0.34 29.55
CA ASP A 235 -32.12 -0.60 28.44
C ASP A 235 -30.85 -0.78 27.61
N ASP A 236 -30.55 -2.03 27.25
CA ASP A 236 -29.46 -2.38 26.32
C ASP A 236 -29.94 -2.42 24.86
N GLU A 237 -31.24 -2.24 24.62
CA GLU A 237 -31.87 -2.40 23.30
C GLU A 237 -31.21 -1.51 22.24
N TRP A 238 -30.85 -0.28 22.62
CA TRP A 238 -30.19 0.65 21.70
C TRP A 238 -28.76 0.19 21.31
N ARG A 239 -28.01 -0.47 22.22
CA ARG A 239 -26.65 -1.00 21.95
C ARG A 239 -26.71 -2.10 20.91
N HIS A 240 -27.66 -3.01 21.12
CA HIS A 240 -27.94 -4.10 20.20
C HIS A 240 -28.43 -3.60 18.85
N GLN A 241 -29.30 -2.58 18.83
CA GLN A 241 -29.79 -1.99 17.60
C GLN A 241 -28.66 -1.33 16.79
N ILE A 242 -27.84 -0.47 17.42
CA ILE A 242 -26.72 0.18 16.72
C ILE A 242 -25.73 -0.85 16.21
N ARG A 243 -25.40 -1.86 17.02
CA ARG A 243 -24.53 -2.95 16.59
C ARG A 243 -25.11 -3.67 15.37
N SER A 244 -26.38 -4.05 15.42
CA SER A 244 -27.08 -4.71 14.30
C SER A 244 -27.07 -3.83 13.05
N ASP A 245 -27.40 -2.54 13.19
CA ASP A 245 -27.43 -1.59 12.08
C ASP A 245 -26.05 -1.43 11.44
N LEU A 246 -24.98 -1.42 12.23
CA LEU A 246 -23.61 -1.29 11.73
C LEU A 246 -23.07 -2.60 11.13
N GLU A 247 -23.44 -3.76 11.67
CA GLU A 247 -23.08 -5.07 11.12
C GLU A 247 -23.82 -5.36 9.81
N GLU A 248 -25.08 -4.92 9.68
CA GLU A 248 -25.89 -5.09 8.47
C GLU A 248 -25.53 -4.11 7.35
N ARG A 249 -24.81 -3.02 7.67
CA ARG A 249 -24.30 -2.06 6.68
C ARG A 249 -23.22 -2.70 5.81
N LYS A 250 -23.66 -3.38 4.75
CA LYS A 250 -22.85 -3.67 3.56
C LYS A 250 -22.72 -2.38 2.74
N GLY A 251 -21.87 -1.48 3.22
CA GLY A 251 -21.69 -0.15 2.66
C GLY A 251 -20.67 -0.10 1.53
N PHE A 252 -20.75 0.97 0.74
CA PHE A 252 -19.72 1.40 -0.19
C PHE A 252 -19.41 2.88 0.09
N ASP A 253 -18.14 3.20 0.35
CA ASP A 253 -17.64 4.57 0.48
C ASP A 253 -16.73 4.86 -0.72
N ALA A 254 -16.96 5.98 -1.42
CA ALA A 254 -16.25 6.30 -2.65
C ALA A 254 -14.72 6.48 -2.47
N ARG A 255 -14.23 6.71 -1.25
CA ARG A 255 -12.80 6.86 -0.93
C ARG A 255 -12.12 5.51 -0.71
N VAL A 256 -12.83 4.53 -0.14
CA VAL A 256 -12.23 3.27 0.33
C VAL A 256 -12.77 2.03 -0.37
N GLY A 257 -13.94 2.07 -1.02
CA GLY A 257 -14.62 0.92 -1.61
C GLY A 257 -15.65 0.30 -0.67
N ALA A 258 -15.76 -1.02 -0.68
CA ALA A 258 -16.53 -1.78 0.29
C ALA A 258 -16.04 -1.47 1.72
N VAL A 259 -16.98 -1.15 2.60
CA VAL A 259 -16.67 -0.81 3.99
C VAL A 259 -16.15 -2.05 4.71
N MET A 260 -14.88 -2.01 5.13
CA MET A 260 -14.22 -3.03 5.91
C MET A 260 -14.10 -2.56 7.37
N PRO A 261 -13.74 -3.45 8.33
CA PRO A 261 -13.87 -3.13 9.75
C PRO A 261 -13.13 -1.87 10.23
N LEU A 262 -11.98 -1.51 9.65
CA LEU A 262 -11.28 -0.27 10.02
C LEU A 262 -12.04 0.99 9.63
N GLU A 263 -12.94 0.90 8.64
CA GLU A 263 -13.79 1.97 8.11
C GLU A 263 -15.22 1.92 8.66
N LEU A 264 -15.55 0.89 9.47
CA LEU A 264 -16.82 0.86 10.20
C LEU A 264 -16.89 2.08 11.12
N TRP A 265 -18.03 2.78 11.04
CA TRP A 265 -18.34 3.94 11.88
C TRP A 265 -17.36 5.12 11.73
N GLN A 266 -16.88 5.37 10.50
CA GLN A 266 -16.08 6.56 10.22
C GLN A 266 -16.93 7.79 9.81
N HIS A 267 -16.70 8.87 10.58
CA HIS A 267 -16.87 10.30 10.30
C HIS A 267 -18.25 10.96 10.13
N ASP A 268 -19.31 10.30 9.66
CA ASP A 268 -20.53 11.07 9.29
C ASP A 268 -21.73 10.93 10.25
N HIS A 269 -21.59 10.24 11.39
CA HIS A 269 -22.74 9.92 12.25
C HIS A 269 -22.57 10.22 13.75
N TRP A 270 -21.45 10.83 14.16
CA TRP A 270 -21.26 11.15 15.58
C TRP A 270 -22.25 12.20 16.07
N SER A 271 -22.62 13.16 15.22
CA SER A 271 -23.64 14.18 15.52
C SER A 271 -25.05 13.62 15.60
N ASP A 272 -25.31 12.51 14.91
CA ASP A 272 -26.61 11.83 14.86
C ASP A 272 -26.78 10.82 16.00
N LEU A 273 -25.68 10.51 16.71
CA LEU A 273 -25.72 9.62 17.86
C LEU A 273 -26.53 10.31 18.98
N PRO A 274 -27.62 9.70 19.48
CA PRO A 274 -28.44 10.29 20.54
C PRO A 274 -27.77 10.09 21.92
N ALA A 275 -26.48 10.41 22.02
CA ALA A 275 -25.62 10.31 23.19
C ALA A 275 -25.15 11.70 23.62
N CYS A 276 -24.91 11.91 24.92
CA CYS A 276 -24.21 13.11 25.38
C CYS A 276 -22.76 13.13 24.88
N ASP A 277 -22.11 14.29 24.96
CA ASP A 277 -20.74 14.47 24.47
C ASP A 277 -19.75 13.56 25.23
N ASP A 278 -19.85 13.47 26.57
CA ASP A 278 -19.02 12.56 27.38
C ASP A 278 -19.11 11.09 26.89
N CYS A 279 -20.33 10.59 26.67
CA CYS A 279 -20.54 9.23 26.16
C CYS A 279 -20.01 9.06 24.73
N THR A 280 -20.13 10.11 23.91
CA THR A 280 -19.65 10.09 22.52
C THR A 280 -18.13 10.00 22.48
N GLU A 281 -17.43 10.75 23.33
CA GLU A 281 -15.97 10.70 23.45
C GLU A 281 -15.48 9.31 23.89
N GLU A 282 -16.14 8.71 24.87
CA GLU A 282 -15.80 7.37 25.36
C GLU A 282 -16.05 6.28 24.30
N ILE A 283 -17.14 6.38 23.54
CA ILE A 283 -17.39 5.49 22.39
C ILE A 283 -16.33 5.67 21.30
N GLN A 284 -15.93 6.90 20.99
CA GLN A 284 -14.86 7.18 20.03
C GLN A 284 -13.53 6.58 20.49
N SER A 285 -13.22 6.71 21.77
CA SER A 285 -12.04 6.11 22.39
C SER A 285 -12.06 4.58 22.27
N ALA A 286 -13.17 3.94 22.68
CA ALA A 286 -13.34 2.50 22.59
C ALA A 286 -13.27 1.97 21.14
N LEU A 287 -13.86 2.69 20.19
CA LEU A 287 -13.74 2.36 18.77
C LEU A 287 -12.28 2.48 18.30
N GLN A 288 -11.56 3.53 18.69
CA GLN A 288 -10.16 3.70 18.32
C GLN A 288 -9.27 2.59 18.91
N GLU A 289 -9.56 2.13 20.13
CA GLU A 289 -8.89 0.97 20.73
C GLU A 289 -9.20 -0.32 19.95
N ALA A 290 -10.46 -0.55 19.56
CA ALA A 290 -10.86 -1.68 18.73
C ALA A 290 -10.17 -1.66 17.36
N ARG A 291 -10.11 -0.50 16.69
CA ARG A 291 -9.36 -0.27 15.45
C ARG A 291 -7.87 -0.58 15.63
N GLN A 292 -7.29 -0.12 16.74
CA GLN A 292 -5.88 -0.38 17.03
C GLN A 292 -5.60 -1.86 17.31
N LYS A 293 -6.51 -2.57 17.98
CA LYS A 293 -6.44 -4.01 18.19
C LYS A 293 -6.50 -4.77 16.86
N LEU A 294 -7.50 -4.49 16.02
CA LEU A 294 -7.61 -5.11 14.71
C LEU A 294 -6.39 -4.80 13.84
N TRP A 295 -5.90 -3.55 13.85
CA TRP A 295 -4.67 -3.17 13.16
C TRP A 295 -3.50 -4.05 13.60
N ASN A 296 -3.33 -4.29 14.90
CA ASN A 296 -2.25 -5.14 15.41
C ASN A 296 -2.35 -6.60 14.95
N GLU A 297 -3.57 -7.10 14.76
CA GLU A 297 -3.90 -8.45 14.28
C GLU A 297 -3.89 -8.56 12.75
N LEU A 298 -3.93 -7.44 12.02
CA LEU A 298 -4.05 -7.40 10.56
C LEU A 298 -3.04 -8.29 9.84
N PRO A 299 -1.73 -8.29 10.17
CA PRO A 299 -0.79 -9.20 9.53
C PRO A 299 -1.13 -10.66 9.78
N THR A 300 -1.54 -11.01 11.01
CA THR A 300 -1.86 -12.39 11.39
C THR A 300 -3.15 -12.90 10.76
N ILE A 301 -4.14 -12.03 10.52
CA ILE A 301 -5.36 -12.35 9.75
C ILE A 301 -4.97 -12.88 8.38
N PHE A 302 -4.03 -12.22 7.73
CA PHE A 302 -3.46 -12.67 6.47
C PHE A 302 -2.30 -13.65 6.65
N GLY A 303 -2.09 -14.29 7.81
CA GLY A 303 -1.02 -15.29 8.02
C GLY A 303 0.41 -14.78 7.85
N LEU A 304 0.65 -13.48 8.02
CA LEU A 304 1.95 -12.81 7.87
C LEU A 304 2.62 -12.59 9.24
N PRO A 305 3.93 -12.28 9.28
CA PRO A 305 4.60 -11.86 10.50
C PRO A 305 3.95 -10.63 11.14
N ASN A 306 4.00 -10.53 12.47
CA ASN A 306 3.51 -9.35 13.19
C ASN A 306 4.25 -8.05 12.80
N TRP A 307 3.64 -6.91 13.12
CA TRP A 307 4.17 -5.58 12.79
C TRP A 307 5.59 -5.34 13.29
N LYS A 308 5.97 -5.88 14.46
CA LYS A 308 7.34 -5.71 14.97
C LYS A 308 8.38 -6.27 14.00
N LYS A 309 8.12 -7.47 13.44
CA LYS A 309 9.00 -8.08 12.45
C LYS A 309 8.92 -7.36 11.10
N LEU A 310 7.72 -7.00 10.65
CA LEU A 310 7.53 -6.29 9.37
C LEU A 310 8.20 -4.91 9.35
N ARG A 311 8.04 -4.11 10.41
CA ARG A 311 8.70 -2.81 10.55
C ARG A 311 10.22 -2.95 10.58
N LYS A 312 10.75 -3.98 11.24
CA LYS A 312 12.19 -4.28 11.18
C LYS A 312 12.65 -4.56 9.75
N MET A 313 11.92 -5.38 9.00
CA MET A 313 12.22 -5.66 7.59
C MET A 313 12.18 -4.40 6.73
N LYS A 314 11.18 -3.52 6.95
CA LYS A 314 11.11 -2.21 6.30
C LYS A 314 12.35 -1.38 6.58
N THR A 315 12.71 -1.23 7.86
CA THR A 315 13.90 -0.47 8.26
C THR A 315 15.19 -1.05 7.69
N ASP A 316 15.34 -2.38 7.68
CA ASP A 316 16.55 -3.02 7.16
C ASP A 316 16.67 -2.90 5.64
N ALA A 317 15.55 -2.91 4.91
CA ALA A 317 15.53 -2.73 3.45
C ALA A 317 15.73 -1.27 3.00
N LEU A 318 15.47 -0.30 3.88
CA LEU A 318 15.57 1.13 3.59
C LEU A 318 16.85 1.79 4.13
N LYS A 319 17.72 1.04 4.82
CA LYS A 319 19.07 1.47 5.21
C LYS A 319 20.00 1.45 4.00
#